data_AF-A0A8T8E2W2-F1
#
_entry.id   AF-A0A8T8E2W2-F1
#
_cell.length_a   1.000
_cell.length_b   1.000
_cell.length_c   1.000
_cell.angle_alpha   90.00
_cell.angle_beta   90.00
_cell.angle_gamma   90.00
#
_symmetry.space_group_name_H-M   'P 1'
#
loop_
_entity.id
_entity.type
_entity.pdbx_description
1 polymer ?
#
loop_
_entity_poly.entity_id
_entity_poly.type
_entity_poly.pdbx_seq_one_letter_code
_entity_poly.pdbx_strand_id
1 'polypeptide(L)'
;MDERFYDAYQRIWAPPGTDEVRVQMGQESAFRTNLYNAIRDFGLDRDHHRITNSGLYRKFHEGLIEIAETQGIDLTKDQLSVHFQTKKNEIFSNWLEAPPDTYTLVFPIMIRSKHFPDEVELCESKAEQIDNSQWEDHLTAAKNDDDSNFDSFLDELPNNYSDDPLERREWTYLKVEIEARDEFYALHRVSELVETRFAEINFFDQLWSAGMPQPGSSDRAPYEKWTRHQEPPFYLILQDGDFVRYRGMDFDYRRSIGLFHFSHANDIDEISDIPTFDYDADKGTYEGYIVSALLAYQDGITERSVRQSFFSFWRGIEILSNTSDYSNASDFDKMVDRGEFALTYHHDGDNSLRPELKRAVKEIEEKRHELVHDGLKTEIHQGHRNGAKLLLDGLLLLYIDKYGQWDIDDMGSFLKHGVEYQEKIQFVKTLLSDFS
;
A
#
# COMPACT_ATOMS: atom_id res chain seq x y z
N MET A 1 -28.46 -25.21 -10.72
CA MET A 1 -27.67 -24.80 -9.56
C MET A 1 -26.24 -25.30 -9.71
N ASP A 2 -25.24 -24.47 -9.42
CA ASP A 2 -23.86 -24.93 -9.27
C ASP A 2 -23.79 -25.92 -8.10
N GLU A 3 -23.24 -27.12 -8.35
CA GLU A 3 -23.13 -28.20 -7.36
C GLU A 3 -22.44 -27.78 -6.08
N ARG A 4 -21.52 -26.81 -6.21
CA ARG A 4 -20.78 -26.23 -5.12
C ARG A 4 -21.69 -25.60 -4.04
N PHE A 5 -22.80 -24.97 -4.44
CA PHE A 5 -23.77 -24.37 -3.51
C PHE A 5 -24.63 -25.41 -2.78
N TYR A 6 -25.04 -26.47 -3.47
CA TYR A 6 -25.82 -27.54 -2.84
C TYR A 6 -25.00 -28.22 -1.74
N ASP A 7 -23.74 -28.53 -2.06
CA ASP A 7 -22.79 -29.10 -1.11
C ASP A 7 -22.50 -28.15 0.06
N ALA A 8 -22.52 -26.84 -0.19
CA ALA A 8 -22.36 -25.83 0.84
C ALA A 8 -23.56 -25.87 1.82
N TYR A 9 -24.79 -25.75 1.33
CA TYR A 9 -26.00 -25.76 2.16
C TYR A 9 -26.15 -27.01 3.03
N GLN A 10 -25.88 -28.19 2.46
CA GLN A 10 -25.98 -29.47 3.18
C GLN A 10 -24.98 -29.58 4.35
N ARG A 11 -23.91 -28.78 4.35
CA ARG A 11 -22.86 -28.81 5.39
C ARG A 11 -23.10 -27.86 6.54
N ILE A 12 -24.08 -26.96 6.44
CA ILE A 12 -24.44 -26.03 7.53
C ILE A 12 -24.89 -26.82 8.78
N TRP A 13 -25.38 -28.06 8.65
CA TRP A 13 -26.00 -28.83 9.75
C TRP A 13 -25.69 -30.34 9.80
N ALA A 14 -24.47 -30.79 9.46
CA ALA A 14 -24.07 -32.15 9.87
C ALA A 14 -24.20 -32.29 11.41
N PRO A 15 -24.84 -33.36 11.95
CA PRO A 15 -25.22 -33.42 13.36
C PRO A 15 -24.02 -33.35 14.30
N PRO A 16 -24.17 -32.76 15.50
CA PRO A 16 -23.07 -32.52 16.44
C PRO A 16 -22.57 -33.84 17.03
N GLY A 17 -21.55 -34.42 16.40
CA GLY A 17 -20.73 -35.45 17.03
C GLY A 17 -19.70 -34.81 17.93
N THR A 18 -20.00 -34.68 19.22
CA THR A 18 -19.11 -34.35 20.36
C THR A 18 -18.13 -33.18 20.17
N ASP A 19 -18.31 -32.15 21.01
CA ASP A 19 -17.65 -30.84 21.05
C ASP A 19 -16.10 -30.78 21.11
N GLU A 20 -15.36 -31.86 20.86
CA GLU A 20 -13.88 -31.86 20.76
C GLU A 20 -13.35 -31.81 19.31
N VAL A 21 -14.21 -31.89 18.28
CA VAL A 21 -13.80 -31.87 16.85
C VAL A 21 -14.06 -30.51 16.17
N ARG A 22 -14.68 -29.56 16.88
CA ARG A 22 -15.09 -28.24 16.34
C ARG A 22 -13.94 -27.32 15.88
N VAL A 23 -12.67 -27.68 16.08
CA VAL A 23 -11.53 -26.75 15.85
C VAL A 23 -10.40 -27.35 14.98
N GLN A 24 -10.49 -28.60 14.50
CA GLN A 24 -9.41 -29.17 13.69
C GLN A 24 -9.92 -29.89 12.43
N MET A 25 -9.60 -29.28 11.27
CA MET A 25 -9.45 -29.86 9.93
C MET A 25 -10.70 -29.93 9.01
N GLY A 26 -10.81 -28.95 8.10
CA GLY A 26 -11.11 -29.22 6.68
C GLY A 26 -12.52 -28.90 6.14
N GLN A 27 -13.59 -28.93 6.93
CA GLN A 27 -14.96 -28.78 6.38
C GLN A 27 -15.39 -27.33 6.10
N GLU A 28 -14.92 -26.37 6.89
CA GLU A 28 -15.09 -24.93 6.60
C GLU A 28 -14.44 -24.53 5.26
N SER A 29 -13.35 -25.21 4.87
CA SER A 29 -12.57 -24.84 3.68
C SER A 29 -13.34 -25.06 2.37
N ALA A 30 -14.04 -26.18 2.22
CA ALA A 30 -14.73 -26.53 0.98
C ALA A 30 -16.08 -25.81 0.84
N PHE A 31 -16.82 -25.62 1.93
CA PHE A 31 -18.02 -24.75 1.96
C PHE A 31 -17.66 -23.33 1.54
N ARG A 32 -16.65 -22.75 2.20
CA ARG A 32 -16.18 -21.39 1.95
C ARG A 32 -15.66 -21.24 0.53
N THR A 33 -14.87 -22.20 0.05
CA THR A 33 -14.34 -22.21 -1.33
C THR A 33 -15.45 -22.29 -2.37
N ASN A 34 -16.48 -23.10 -2.12
CA ASN A 34 -17.59 -23.30 -3.04
C ASN A 34 -18.47 -22.04 -3.16
N LEU A 35 -18.86 -21.47 -2.02
CA LEU A 35 -19.62 -20.23 -1.96
C LEU A 35 -18.82 -19.05 -2.55
N TYR A 36 -17.54 -18.95 -2.20
CA TYR A 36 -16.63 -17.94 -2.73
C TYR A 36 -16.48 -18.02 -4.25
N ASN A 37 -16.22 -19.22 -4.79
CA ASN A 37 -16.07 -19.39 -6.24
C ASN A 37 -17.35 -19.00 -6.98
N ALA A 38 -18.50 -19.35 -6.43
CA ALA A 38 -19.75 -19.10 -7.11
C ALA A 38 -20.18 -17.62 -7.02
N ILE A 39 -19.77 -16.89 -5.96
CA ILE A 39 -19.88 -15.43 -5.87
C ILE A 39 -18.91 -14.74 -6.84
N ARG A 40 -17.66 -15.22 -6.92
CA ARG A 40 -16.62 -14.68 -7.81
C ARG A 40 -17.08 -14.67 -9.27
N ASP A 41 -17.82 -15.69 -9.69
CA ASP A 41 -18.29 -15.87 -11.06
C ASP A 41 -19.51 -14.97 -11.40
N PHE A 42 -19.99 -14.11 -10.49
CA PHE A 42 -21.12 -13.21 -10.74
C PHE A 42 -20.81 -11.99 -11.61
N GLY A 43 -19.53 -11.70 -11.91
CA GLY A 43 -19.15 -10.59 -12.79
C GLY A 43 -19.57 -9.20 -12.28
N LEU A 44 -19.76 -9.06 -10.96
CA LEU A 44 -20.09 -7.80 -10.32
C LEU A 44 -18.88 -6.86 -10.36
N ASP A 45 -19.11 -5.62 -10.76
CA ASP A 45 -18.16 -4.54 -10.58
C ASP A 45 -18.13 -4.14 -9.09
N ARG A 46 -17.10 -4.61 -8.40
CA ARG A 46 -17.00 -4.53 -6.94
C ARG A 46 -16.66 -3.14 -6.46
N ASP A 47 -15.88 -2.39 -7.24
CA ASP A 47 -15.50 -1.03 -6.90
C ASP A 47 -16.69 -0.10 -7.12
N HIS A 48 -17.44 -0.31 -8.21
CA HIS A 48 -18.72 0.38 -8.41
C HIS A 48 -19.71 0.14 -7.26
N HIS A 49 -19.77 -1.08 -6.74
CA HIS A 49 -20.66 -1.45 -5.63
C HIS A 49 -20.04 -1.26 -4.24
N ARG A 50 -18.79 -0.81 -4.15
CA ARG A 50 -18.03 -0.59 -2.90
C ARG A 50 -18.10 -1.77 -1.91
N ILE A 51 -17.76 -2.95 -2.42
CA ILE A 51 -17.97 -4.23 -1.72
C ILE A 51 -16.84 -5.23 -1.96
N THR A 52 -16.43 -5.96 -0.91
CA THR A 52 -15.44 -7.03 -1.02
C THR A 52 -16.09 -8.41 -1.25
N ASN A 53 -15.28 -9.38 -1.69
CA ASN A 53 -15.72 -10.78 -1.70
C ASN A 53 -16.06 -11.29 -0.30
N SER A 54 -15.39 -10.78 0.73
CA SER A 54 -15.67 -11.14 2.12
C SER A 54 -17.04 -10.61 2.55
N GLY A 55 -17.37 -9.37 2.21
CA GLY A 55 -18.69 -8.77 2.41
C GLY A 55 -19.79 -9.54 1.70
N LEU A 56 -19.62 -9.82 0.40
CA LEU A 56 -20.54 -10.65 -0.38
C LEU A 56 -20.70 -12.04 0.25
N TYR A 57 -19.58 -12.71 0.58
CA TYR A 57 -19.60 -14.02 1.20
C TYR A 57 -20.42 -14.01 2.50
N ARG A 58 -20.20 -13.03 3.37
CA ARG A 58 -20.95 -12.88 4.63
C ARG A 58 -22.44 -12.73 4.37
N LYS A 59 -22.85 -11.84 3.45
CA LYS A 59 -24.28 -11.66 3.13
C LYS A 59 -24.94 -12.89 2.52
N PHE A 60 -24.26 -13.61 1.63
CA PHE A 60 -24.79 -14.86 1.10
C PHE A 60 -24.83 -15.96 2.17
N HIS A 61 -23.87 -15.99 3.09
CA HIS A 61 -23.88 -16.92 4.22
C HIS A 61 -25.06 -16.65 5.16
N GLU A 62 -25.30 -15.39 5.55
CA GLU A 62 -26.49 -14.96 6.31
C GLU A 62 -27.78 -15.39 5.61
N GLY A 63 -27.89 -15.15 4.31
CA GLY A 63 -29.06 -15.54 3.53
C GLY A 63 -29.27 -17.07 3.45
N LEU A 64 -28.20 -17.86 3.45
CA LEU A 64 -28.31 -19.33 3.49
C LEU A 64 -28.76 -19.84 4.86
N ILE A 65 -28.30 -19.21 5.95
CA ILE A 65 -28.80 -19.49 7.31
C ILE A 65 -30.31 -19.20 7.38
N GLU A 66 -30.74 -18.05 6.87
CA GLU A 66 -32.17 -17.67 6.86
C GLU A 66 -33.03 -18.65 6.05
N ILE A 67 -32.54 -19.13 4.89
CA ILE A 67 -33.23 -20.18 4.13
C ILE A 67 -33.36 -21.45 4.98
N ALA A 68 -32.29 -21.87 5.65
CA ALA A 68 -32.30 -23.07 6.49
C ALA A 68 -33.25 -22.93 7.68
N GLU A 69 -33.30 -21.77 8.33
CA GLU A 69 -34.19 -21.49 9.46
C GLU A 69 -35.67 -21.41 9.04
N THR A 70 -35.95 -20.89 7.85
CA THR A 70 -37.34 -20.68 7.38
C THR A 70 -37.93 -21.88 6.64
N GLN A 71 -37.13 -22.58 5.84
CA GLN A 71 -37.60 -23.67 4.95
C GLN A 71 -37.20 -25.06 5.45
N GLY A 72 -36.31 -25.15 6.44
CA GLY A 72 -35.78 -26.41 6.96
C GLY A 72 -34.60 -26.96 6.15
N ILE A 73 -33.92 -27.95 6.73
CA ILE A 73 -32.65 -28.49 6.22
C ILE A 73 -32.81 -29.57 5.13
N ASP A 74 -33.98 -30.20 5.03
CA ASP A 74 -34.25 -31.30 4.09
C ASP A 74 -34.75 -30.80 2.72
N LEU A 75 -34.04 -29.83 2.14
CA LEU A 75 -34.35 -29.34 0.79
C LEU A 75 -33.64 -30.19 -0.27
N THR A 76 -34.41 -30.62 -1.29
CA THR A 76 -33.81 -31.17 -2.51
C THR A 76 -33.01 -30.09 -3.25
N LYS A 77 -32.07 -30.51 -4.11
CA LYS A 77 -31.25 -29.60 -4.92
C LYS A 77 -32.06 -28.60 -5.73
N ASP A 78 -33.20 -29.02 -6.27
CA ASP A 78 -34.05 -28.14 -7.07
C ASP A 78 -34.81 -27.14 -6.19
N GLN A 79 -35.31 -27.55 -5.02
CA GLN A 79 -35.98 -26.66 -4.06
C GLN A 79 -35.02 -25.60 -3.52
N LEU A 80 -33.82 -26.03 -3.07
CA LEU A 80 -32.79 -25.09 -2.62
C LEU A 80 -32.40 -24.13 -3.74
N SER A 81 -32.39 -24.57 -5.01
CA SER A 81 -32.05 -23.69 -6.13
C SER A 81 -33.02 -22.53 -6.24
N VAL A 82 -34.31 -22.77 -6.03
CA VAL A 82 -35.35 -21.74 -6.10
C VAL A 82 -35.20 -20.75 -4.95
N HIS A 83 -35.05 -21.24 -3.71
CA HIS A 83 -34.85 -20.37 -2.55
C HIS A 83 -33.57 -19.55 -2.65
N PHE A 84 -32.48 -20.16 -3.10
CA PHE A 84 -31.21 -19.46 -3.30
C PHE A 84 -31.30 -18.39 -4.39
N GLN A 85 -31.89 -18.68 -5.55
CA GLN A 85 -32.05 -17.67 -6.60
C GLN A 85 -32.94 -16.51 -6.13
N THR A 86 -33.99 -16.82 -5.35
CA THR A 86 -34.84 -15.79 -4.74
C THR A 86 -34.01 -14.92 -3.79
N LYS A 87 -33.25 -15.53 -2.87
CA LYS A 87 -32.41 -14.80 -1.93
C LYS A 87 -31.29 -14.02 -2.60
N LYS A 88 -30.69 -14.57 -3.66
CA LYS A 88 -29.72 -13.87 -4.51
C LYS A 88 -30.33 -12.61 -5.11
N ASN A 89 -31.51 -12.72 -5.70
CA ASN A 89 -32.21 -11.57 -6.28
C ASN A 89 -32.58 -10.55 -5.20
N GLU A 90 -33.00 -10.98 -4.01
CA GLU A 90 -33.24 -10.09 -2.88
C GLU A 90 -31.97 -9.36 -2.44
N ILE A 91 -30.84 -10.05 -2.31
CA ILE A 91 -29.55 -9.41 -1.98
C ILE A 91 -29.17 -8.40 -3.06
N PHE A 92 -29.34 -8.73 -4.34
CA PHE A 92 -28.98 -7.81 -5.42
C PHE A 92 -29.92 -6.61 -5.48
N SER A 93 -31.23 -6.81 -5.41
CA SER A 93 -32.20 -5.71 -5.53
C SER A 93 -32.33 -4.88 -4.26
N ASN A 94 -32.21 -5.47 -3.07
CA ASN A 94 -32.42 -4.73 -1.83
C ASN A 94 -31.11 -4.20 -1.25
N TRP A 95 -30.02 -4.96 -1.34
CA TRP A 95 -28.76 -4.57 -0.74
C TRP A 95 -27.83 -3.89 -1.75
N LEU A 96 -27.67 -4.39 -2.98
CA LEU A 96 -26.78 -3.73 -3.96
C LEU A 96 -27.36 -2.46 -4.60
N GLU A 97 -28.68 -2.26 -4.57
CA GLU A 97 -29.31 -1.02 -5.07
C GLU A 97 -29.57 0.02 -3.97
N ALA A 98 -29.56 -0.36 -2.70
CA ALA A 98 -29.65 0.60 -1.58
C ALA A 98 -28.38 1.47 -1.49
N PRO A 99 -28.44 2.71 -0.98
CA PRO A 99 -27.22 3.48 -0.70
C PRO A 99 -26.23 2.68 0.18
N PRO A 100 -24.91 2.85 -0.01
CA PRO A 100 -23.92 2.26 0.88
C PRO A 100 -24.01 2.87 2.29
N ASP A 101 -23.53 2.13 3.28
CA ASP A 101 -23.41 2.60 4.67
C ASP A 101 -22.16 3.48 4.80
N THR A 102 -22.10 4.32 5.84
CA THR A 102 -20.88 5.09 6.16
C THR A 102 -20.11 4.40 7.27
N TYR A 103 -18.85 4.07 6.99
CA TYR A 103 -17.91 3.52 7.96
C TYR A 103 -16.91 4.60 8.37
N THR A 104 -16.72 4.78 9.67
CA THR A 104 -15.68 5.65 10.23
C THR A 104 -14.51 4.79 10.67
N LEU A 105 -13.34 5.06 10.11
CA LEU A 105 -12.09 4.39 10.46
C LEU A 105 -11.21 5.33 11.25
N VAL A 106 -10.89 4.93 12.48
CA VAL A 106 -10.09 5.72 13.41
C VAL A 106 -8.77 5.02 13.68
N PHE A 107 -7.65 5.74 13.58
CA PHE A 107 -6.33 5.14 13.67
C PHE A 107 -5.25 6.13 14.16
N PRO A 108 -4.21 5.62 14.84
CA PRO A 108 -3.09 6.44 15.29
C PRO A 108 -1.98 6.49 14.23
N ILE A 109 -1.35 7.66 14.10
CA ILE A 109 -0.18 7.87 13.25
C ILE A 109 0.95 8.55 14.02
N MET A 110 2.21 8.25 13.69
CA MET A 110 3.39 8.90 14.27
C MET A 110 3.79 10.17 13.52
N ILE A 111 2.85 11.09 13.38
CA ILE A 111 3.14 12.47 12.93
C ILE A 111 2.78 13.37 14.10
N ARG A 112 3.61 14.35 14.44
CA ARG A 112 3.25 15.34 15.48
C ARG A 112 2.18 16.27 14.92
N SER A 113 1.09 16.47 15.66
CA SER A 113 -0.06 17.28 15.27
C SER A 113 0.29 18.68 14.78
N LYS A 114 1.34 19.33 15.31
CA LYS A 114 1.77 20.64 14.81
C LYS A 114 2.17 20.68 13.33
N HIS A 115 2.39 19.53 12.69
CA HIS A 115 2.73 19.40 11.29
C HIS A 115 1.62 18.76 10.46
N PHE A 116 0.55 18.26 11.12
CA PHE A 116 -0.61 17.67 10.48
C PHE A 116 -1.78 18.63 10.65
N PRO A 117 -2.33 19.23 9.58
CA PRO A 117 -3.46 20.13 9.73
C PRO A 117 -4.69 19.37 10.27
N ASP A 118 -5.65 20.12 10.83
CA ASP A 118 -6.89 19.53 11.38
C ASP A 118 -7.64 18.65 10.36
N GLU A 119 -7.44 18.93 9.07
CA GLU A 119 -7.98 18.15 7.96
C GLU A 119 -6.94 18.03 6.84
N VAL A 120 -6.75 16.82 6.32
CA VAL A 120 -5.92 16.52 5.15
C VAL A 120 -6.76 15.83 4.09
N GLU A 121 -6.70 16.34 2.85
CA GLU A 121 -7.31 15.67 1.71
C GLU A 121 -6.57 14.37 1.39
N LEU A 122 -7.34 13.29 1.27
CA LEU A 122 -6.94 11.96 0.83
C LEU A 122 -7.62 11.67 -0.50
N CYS A 123 -7.21 12.36 -1.57
CA CYS A 123 -7.83 12.30 -2.89
C CYS A 123 -9.33 12.63 -2.86
N GLU A 124 -10.19 11.61 -2.83
CA GLU A 124 -11.66 11.76 -2.78
C GLU A 124 -12.25 11.78 -1.36
N SER A 125 -11.41 11.52 -0.34
CA SER A 125 -11.81 11.47 1.07
C SER A 125 -11.02 12.51 1.89
N LYS A 126 -11.37 12.65 3.16
CA LYS A 126 -10.71 13.56 4.10
C LYS A 126 -10.31 12.80 5.35
N ALA A 127 -9.08 13.00 5.78
CA ALA A 127 -8.61 12.60 7.10
C ALA A 127 -8.75 13.78 8.04
N GLU A 128 -9.62 13.63 9.04
CA GLU A 128 -9.82 14.61 10.09
C GLU A 128 -9.03 14.20 11.32
N GLN A 129 -8.28 15.15 11.90
CA GLN A 129 -7.67 14.94 13.19
C GLN A 129 -8.76 14.92 14.28
N ILE A 130 -8.69 13.92 15.16
CA ILE A 130 -9.54 13.87 16.35
C ILE A 130 -8.75 14.20 17.61
N ASP A 131 -9.45 14.73 18.61
CA ASP A 131 -8.84 14.99 19.90
C ASP A 131 -8.69 13.72 20.73
N ASN A 132 -7.93 13.85 21.83
CA ASN A 132 -7.67 12.72 22.72
C ASN A 132 -8.94 12.21 23.40
N SER A 133 -9.94 13.06 23.66
CA SER A 133 -11.19 12.62 24.28
C SER A 133 -11.94 11.69 23.33
N GLN A 134 -12.05 12.06 22.06
CA GLN A 134 -12.67 11.24 21.03
C GLN A 134 -11.92 9.93 20.83
N TRP A 135 -10.58 9.99 20.79
CA TRP A 135 -9.73 8.79 20.71
C TRP A 135 -9.97 7.83 21.89
N GLU A 136 -10.01 8.34 23.12
CA GLU A 136 -10.27 7.53 24.31
C GLU A 136 -11.67 6.91 24.30
N ASP A 137 -12.68 7.63 23.82
CA ASP A 137 -14.04 7.09 23.67
C ASP A 137 -14.04 5.91 22.71
N HIS A 138 -13.35 6.02 21.56
CA HIS A 138 -13.23 4.95 20.58
C HIS A 138 -12.41 3.75 21.08
N LEU A 139 -11.28 3.99 21.76
CA LEU A 139 -10.49 2.94 22.39
C LEU A 139 -11.29 2.20 23.46
N THR A 140 -12.04 2.93 24.27
CA THR A 140 -12.87 2.35 25.34
C THR A 140 -13.98 1.49 24.76
N ALA A 141 -14.63 1.94 23.68
CA ALA A 141 -15.62 1.13 22.97
C ALA A 141 -15.01 -0.18 22.45
N ALA A 142 -13.82 -0.13 21.84
CA ALA A 142 -13.12 -1.30 21.35
C ALA A 142 -12.68 -2.27 22.47
N LYS A 143 -12.23 -1.75 23.61
CA LYS A 143 -11.81 -2.55 24.77
C LYS A 143 -12.97 -3.24 25.50
N ASN A 144 -14.14 -2.60 25.51
CA ASN A 144 -15.34 -3.11 26.17
C ASN A 144 -16.14 -4.08 25.29
N ASP A 145 -15.74 -4.31 24.04
CA ASP A 145 -16.35 -5.32 23.18
C ASP A 145 -15.93 -6.72 23.63
N ASP A 146 -16.86 -7.43 24.29
CA ASP A 146 -16.65 -8.76 24.87
C ASP A 146 -16.23 -9.82 23.83
N ASP A 147 -16.59 -9.60 22.56
CA ASP A 147 -16.25 -10.48 21.45
C ASP A 147 -14.88 -10.15 20.81
N SER A 148 -14.24 -9.03 21.20
CA SER A 148 -12.92 -8.65 20.72
C SER A 148 -11.80 -9.09 21.66
N ASN A 149 -10.65 -9.43 21.08
CA ASN A 149 -9.39 -9.61 21.81
C ASN A 149 -8.51 -8.35 21.74
N PHE A 150 -9.12 -7.17 21.61
CA PHE A 150 -8.40 -5.93 21.32
C PHE A 150 -7.44 -5.52 22.45
N ASP A 151 -7.84 -5.68 23.71
CA ASP A 151 -7.01 -5.33 24.87
C ASP A 151 -5.71 -6.17 24.90
N SER A 152 -5.84 -7.49 24.70
CA SER A 152 -4.68 -8.38 24.54
C SER A 152 -3.79 -8.00 23.35
N PHE A 153 -4.39 -7.57 22.24
CA PHE A 153 -3.63 -7.10 21.08
C PHE A 153 -2.84 -5.83 21.39
N LEU A 154 -3.45 -4.86 22.10
CA LEU A 154 -2.78 -3.63 22.52
C LEU A 154 -1.58 -3.91 23.44
N ASP A 155 -1.70 -4.87 24.36
CA ASP A 155 -0.62 -5.28 25.27
C ASP A 155 0.60 -5.89 24.53
N GLU A 156 0.38 -6.47 23.35
CA GLU A 156 1.45 -7.03 22.53
C GLU A 156 2.18 -5.95 21.70
N LEU A 157 1.61 -4.76 21.55
CA LEU A 157 2.19 -3.70 20.73
C LEU A 157 3.53 -3.20 21.31
N PRO A 158 4.55 -2.99 20.47
CA PRO A 158 5.88 -2.58 20.93
C PRO A 158 5.93 -1.10 21.36
N ASN A 159 4.94 -0.32 20.93
CA ASN A 159 4.75 1.07 21.33
C ASN A 159 3.46 1.15 22.16
N ASN A 160 3.41 2.06 23.12
CA ASN A 160 2.20 2.30 23.87
C ASN A 160 1.29 3.29 23.11
N TYR A 161 0.13 2.80 22.72
CA TYR A 161 -0.93 3.59 22.06
C TYR A 161 -2.05 3.97 23.04
N SER A 162 -1.91 3.58 24.31
CA SER A 162 -2.81 3.93 25.41
C SER A 162 -2.34 5.21 26.11
N ASP A 163 -3.26 5.83 26.85
CA ASP A 163 -3.24 7.20 27.38
C ASP A 163 -2.15 7.54 28.42
N ASP A 164 -0.87 7.13 28.23
CA ASP A 164 0.21 7.58 29.11
C ASP A 164 0.52 9.07 28.86
N PRO A 165 0.29 9.96 29.84
CA PRO A 165 0.47 11.40 29.70
C PRO A 165 1.89 11.85 29.31
N LEU A 166 2.90 11.00 29.51
CA LEU A 166 4.29 11.27 29.16
C LEU A 166 4.61 10.88 27.71
N GLU A 167 3.84 9.97 27.11
CA GLU A 167 3.93 9.54 25.70
C GLU A 167 2.98 10.31 24.77
N ARG A 168 1.99 11.02 25.33
CA ARG A 168 0.97 11.88 24.65
C ARG A 168 1.47 12.90 23.61
N ARG A 169 2.77 13.11 23.43
CA ARG A 169 3.30 14.19 22.57
C ARG A 169 3.66 13.75 21.14
N GLU A 170 3.41 12.48 20.80
CA GLU A 170 4.06 11.87 19.64
C GLU A 170 3.09 11.21 18.64
N TRP A 171 1.83 11.01 19.05
CA TRP A 171 0.76 10.46 18.21
C TRP A 171 -0.22 11.54 17.74
N THR A 172 -0.64 11.44 16.49
CA THR A 172 -1.82 12.12 15.97
C THR A 172 -2.86 11.05 15.66
N TYR A 173 -4.10 11.31 16.05
CA TYR A 173 -5.22 10.40 15.82
C TYR A 173 -6.06 10.96 14.69
N LEU A 174 -6.31 10.13 13.69
CA LEU A 174 -7.08 10.50 12.51
C LEU A 174 -8.36 9.67 12.44
N LYS A 175 -9.39 10.26 11.86
CA LYS A 175 -10.56 9.54 11.37
C LYS A 175 -10.74 9.81 9.88
N VAL A 176 -11.21 8.79 9.16
CA VAL A 176 -11.62 8.88 7.75
C VAL A 176 -12.99 8.22 7.63
N GLU A 177 -13.91 8.86 6.92
CA GLU A 177 -15.23 8.31 6.63
C GLU A 177 -15.28 7.79 5.19
N ILE A 178 -15.64 6.52 5.02
CA ILE A 178 -15.79 5.87 3.72
C ILE A 178 -17.20 5.30 3.60
N GLU A 179 -17.86 5.66 2.51
CA GLU A 179 -19.10 5.01 2.09
C GLU A 179 -18.80 3.61 1.51
N ALA A 180 -19.27 2.55 2.14
CA ALA A 180 -19.08 1.17 1.68
C ALA A 180 -20.26 0.26 2.03
N ARG A 181 -20.32 -0.92 1.43
CA ARG A 181 -21.32 -1.94 1.80
C ARG A 181 -20.86 -2.90 2.87
N ASP A 182 -19.55 -2.98 3.07
CA ASP A 182 -18.95 -3.79 4.11
C ASP A 182 -17.69 -3.12 4.65
N GLU A 183 -17.40 -3.41 5.90
CA GLU A 183 -16.30 -2.79 6.63
C GLU A 183 -14.92 -3.14 6.06
N PHE A 184 -14.79 -4.26 5.33
CA PHE A 184 -13.53 -4.64 4.71
C PHE A 184 -13.22 -3.78 3.48
N TYR A 185 -14.25 -3.36 2.74
CA TYR A 185 -14.05 -2.44 1.61
C TYR A 185 -13.60 -1.08 2.14
N ALA A 186 -14.28 -0.56 3.17
CA ALA A 186 -13.91 0.69 3.80
C ALA A 186 -12.46 0.66 4.34
N LEU A 187 -12.08 -0.43 5.01
CA LEU A 187 -10.71 -0.65 5.47
C LEU A 187 -9.69 -0.69 4.34
N HIS A 188 -9.96 -1.46 3.28
CA HIS A 188 -9.07 -1.54 2.12
C HIS A 188 -8.86 -0.15 1.51
N ARG A 189 -9.97 0.59 1.33
CA ARG A 189 -9.93 1.92 0.73
C ARG A 189 -9.14 2.91 1.59
N VAL A 190 -9.37 2.97 2.90
CA VAL A 190 -8.59 3.84 3.80
C VAL A 190 -7.11 3.46 3.80
N SER A 191 -6.81 2.16 3.84
CA SER A 191 -5.43 1.66 3.80
C SER A 191 -4.69 2.16 2.55
N GLU A 192 -5.29 2.04 1.37
CA GLU A 192 -4.74 2.53 0.10
C GLU A 192 -4.52 4.06 0.09
N LEU A 193 -5.51 4.82 0.57
CA LEU A 193 -5.44 6.27 0.61
C LEU A 193 -4.34 6.76 1.58
N VAL A 194 -4.26 6.14 2.76
CA VAL A 194 -3.24 6.46 3.77
C VAL A 194 -1.85 6.06 3.28
N GLU A 195 -1.70 4.89 2.67
CA GLU A 195 -0.44 4.43 2.10
C GLU A 195 0.07 5.38 1.02
N THR A 196 -0.81 5.82 0.12
CA THR A 196 -0.48 6.79 -0.93
C THR A 196 -0.03 8.11 -0.33
N ARG A 197 -0.76 8.63 0.65
CA ARG A 197 -0.39 9.88 1.32
C ARG A 197 0.94 9.76 2.07
N PHE A 198 1.21 8.62 2.68
CA PHE A 198 2.50 8.35 3.32
C PHE A 198 3.63 8.19 2.31
N ALA A 199 3.37 7.62 1.13
CA ALA A 199 4.33 7.56 0.05
C ALA A 199 4.75 8.96 -0.41
N GLU A 200 3.78 9.87 -0.60
CA GLU A 200 4.02 11.28 -0.90
C GLU A 200 4.86 11.93 0.20
N ILE A 201 4.39 11.89 1.46
CA ILE A 201 5.07 12.54 2.59
C ILE A 201 6.51 12.01 2.73
N ASN A 202 6.70 10.70 2.68
CA ASN A 202 8.02 10.11 2.85
C ASN A 202 8.94 10.38 1.65
N PHE A 203 8.42 10.46 0.42
CA PHE A 203 9.25 10.82 -0.74
C PHE A 203 9.72 12.27 -0.64
N PHE A 204 8.78 13.16 -0.40
CA PHE A 204 9.01 14.60 -0.33
C PHE A 204 9.89 14.97 0.88
N ASP A 205 9.65 14.48 2.09
CA ASP A 205 10.57 14.71 3.22
C ASP A 205 12.02 14.26 2.91
N GLN A 206 12.19 13.17 2.16
CA GLN A 206 13.53 12.70 1.78
C GLN A 206 14.22 13.63 0.77
N LEU A 207 13.47 14.24 -0.14
CA LEU A 207 14.00 15.29 -1.03
C LEU A 207 14.48 16.52 -0.26
N TRP A 208 13.82 16.88 0.85
CA TRP A 208 14.15 18.06 1.64
C TRP A 208 15.20 17.80 2.74
N SER A 209 15.19 16.62 3.37
CA SER A 209 16.23 16.20 4.32
C SER A 209 17.61 16.01 3.67
N ALA A 210 17.61 15.79 2.36
CA ALA A 210 18.77 15.78 1.52
C ALA A 210 18.88 17.14 0.82
N GLY A 211 19.82 17.99 1.24
CA GLY A 211 20.58 18.78 0.28
C GLY A 211 21.40 17.87 -0.66
N MET A 212 20.76 16.87 -1.26
CA MET A 212 21.28 15.61 -1.81
C MET A 212 22.06 14.73 -0.79
N PRO A 213 22.12 13.40 -0.99
CA PRO A 213 22.76 12.49 -0.05
C PRO A 213 24.23 12.85 0.10
N GLN A 214 24.67 13.19 1.32
CA GLN A 214 26.09 13.34 1.64
C GLN A 214 26.72 11.95 1.77
N PRO A 215 27.54 11.48 0.80
CA PRO A 215 28.22 10.20 0.88
C PRO A 215 29.45 10.43 1.75
N GLY A 216 29.33 10.23 3.06
CA GLY A 216 30.48 10.34 3.95
C GLY A 216 30.19 10.43 5.45
N SER A 217 28.96 10.68 5.90
CA SER A 217 28.69 10.72 7.34
C SER A 217 28.31 9.34 7.88
N SER A 218 29.35 8.59 8.23
CA SER A 218 29.38 7.40 9.09
C SER A 218 28.87 6.08 8.51
N ASP A 219 29.66 5.02 8.71
CA ASP A 219 29.31 3.60 8.67
C ASP A 219 28.15 3.20 9.62
N ARG A 220 27.42 4.19 10.18
CA ARG A 220 26.14 3.93 10.81
C ARG A 220 25.12 3.86 9.70
N ALA A 221 24.64 2.65 9.48
CA ALA A 221 23.53 2.38 8.60
C ALA A 221 22.37 3.37 8.86
N PRO A 222 21.56 3.70 7.84
CA PRO A 222 20.37 4.53 8.02
C PRO A 222 19.30 3.91 8.94
N TYR A 223 19.59 2.78 9.59
CA TYR A 223 18.67 2.05 10.46
C TYR A 223 18.23 2.83 11.71
N GLU A 224 18.88 3.94 12.09
CA GLU A 224 18.43 4.76 13.23
C GLU A 224 17.64 6.02 12.83
N LYS A 225 17.51 6.34 11.53
CA LYS A 225 16.85 7.60 11.09
C LYS A 225 15.68 7.41 10.13
N TRP A 226 15.34 6.17 9.77
CA TRP A 226 14.25 5.89 8.82
C TRP A 226 13.01 5.42 9.58
N THR A 227 12.44 6.33 10.34
CA THR A 227 11.14 6.19 10.98
C THR A 227 10.07 6.66 10.00
N ARG A 228 9.98 5.98 8.86
CA ARG A 228 9.08 6.37 7.77
C ARG A 228 7.65 6.15 8.21
N HIS A 229 6.75 7.00 7.75
CA HIS A 229 5.32 6.77 7.96
C HIS A 229 4.96 5.45 7.30
N GLN A 230 4.73 4.43 8.12
CA GLN A 230 4.22 3.13 7.72
C GLN A 230 2.72 3.15 7.89
N GLU A 231 2.05 2.19 7.27
CA GLU A 231 0.64 1.96 7.54
C GLU A 231 0.37 1.95 9.06
N PRO A 232 -0.73 2.57 9.52
CA PRO A 232 -1.14 2.53 10.91
C PRO A 232 -1.11 1.10 11.47
N PRO A 233 -0.67 0.91 12.72
CA PRO A 233 -0.54 -0.43 13.33
C PRO A 233 -1.89 -1.13 13.47
N PHE A 234 -2.98 -0.35 13.56
CA PHE A 234 -4.32 -0.86 13.56
C PHE A 234 -5.33 0.22 13.17
N TYR A 235 -6.52 -0.23 12.77
CA TYR A 235 -7.71 0.59 12.55
C TYR A 235 -8.83 0.15 13.48
N LEU A 236 -9.51 1.10 14.09
CA LEU A 236 -10.81 0.91 14.73
C LEU A 236 -11.88 1.24 13.69
N ILE A 237 -12.83 0.32 13.47
CA ILE A 237 -13.86 0.49 12.46
C ILE A 237 -15.21 0.63 13.17
N LEU A 238 -15.88 1.74 12.86
CA LEU A 238 -17.19 2.07 13.38
C LEU A 238 -18.20 2.18 12.23
N GLN A 239 -19.46 1.87 12.53
CA GLN A 239 -20.60 2.05 11.65
C GLN A 239 -21.66 2.80 12.42
N ASP A 240 -22.12 3.95 11.89
CA ASP A 240 -23.09 4.83 12.55
C ASP A 240 -22.71 5.24 14.00
N GLY A 241 -21.40 5.29 14.30
CA GLY A 241 -20.85 5.63 15.60
C GLY A 241 -20.67 4.46 16.57
N ASP A 242 -21.18 3.27 16.23
CA ASP A 242 -20.99 2.05 17.03
C ASP A 242 -19.74 1.30 16.58
N PHE A 243 -18.98 0.76 17.54
CA PHE A 243 -17.82 -0.08 17.25
C PHE A 243 -18.25 -1.38 16.58
N VAL A 244 -17.64 -1.68 15.42
CA VAL A 244 -17.90 -2.91 14.67
C VAL A 244 -16.79 -3.92 14.90
N ARG A 245 -15.54 -3.47 14.74
CA ARG A 245 -14.34 -4.31 14.90
C ARG A 245 -13.07 -3.47 14.91
N TYR A 246 -11.97 -4.09 15.30
CA TYR A 246 -10.63 -3.58 14.98
C TYR A 246 -9.94 -4.45 13.92
N ARG A 247 -8.91 -3.88 13.28
CA ARG A 247 -7.97 -4.60 12.42
C ARG A 247 -6.55 -4.23 12.81
N GLY A 248 -5.79 -5.19 13.33
CA GLY A 248 -4.32 -5.07 13.40
C GLY A 248 -3.69 -5.25 12.02
N MET A 249 -2.71 -4.41 11.69
CA MET A 249 -1.89 -4.52 10.48
C MET A 249 -0.63 -5.35 10.75
N ASP A 250 0.10 -5.73 9.70
CA ASP A 250 1.33 -6.51 9.84
C ASP A 250 2.47 -5.61 10.37
N PHE A 251 2.73 -5.64 11.68
CA PHE A 251 3.87 -4.99 12.31
C PHE A 251 4.70 -5.98 13.14
N ASP A 252 5.92 -5.59 13.53
CA ASP A 252 6.77 -6.43 14.38
C ASP A 252 6.66 -6.03 15.83
N TYR A 253 5.95 -6.89 16.57
CA TYR A 253 5.73 -6.83 18.01
C TYR A 253 7.02 -6.67 18.85
N ARG A 254 8.21 -6.89 18.29
CA ARG A 254 9.48 -6.78 19.03
C ARG A 254 10.20 -5.44 18.85
N ARG A 255 9.76 -4.60 17.93
CA ARG A 255 10.49 -3.37 17.58
C ARG A 255 9.57 -2.17 17.68
N SER A 256 9.92 -1.25 18.57
CA SER A 256 9.30 0.07 18.64
C SER A 256 9.43 0.74 17.28
N ILE A 257 8.32 1.24 16.73
CA ILE A 257 8.38 2.09 15.55
C ILE A 257 8.95 3.42 16.04
N GLY A 258 10.11 3.82 15.52
CA GLY A 258 10.83 4.98 16.04
C GLY A 258 10.19 6.32 15.66
N LEU A 259 10.64 7.39 16.31
CA LEU A 259 10.10 8.73 16.13
C LEU A 259 10.55 9.40 14.83
N PHE A 260 9.57 9.88 14.06
CA PHE A 260 9.83 10.75 12.92
C PHE A 260 10.05 12.20 13.37
N HIS A 261 11.20 12.74 12.98
CA HIS A 261 11.52 14.14 13.14
C HIS A 261 11.60 14.79 11.77
N PHE A 262 10.64 15.67 11.46
CA PHE A 262 10.79 16.68 10.41
C PHE A 262 11.99 17.55 10.78
N SER A 263 13.16 17.18 10.25
CA SER A 263 14.42 17.85 10.55
C SER A 263 14.59 19.18 9.80
N HIS A 264 13.76 19.41 8.78
CA HIS A 264 13.79 20.56 7.86
C HIS A 264 12.43 21.28 7.79
N ALA A 265 11.71 21.34 8.91
CA ALA A 265 10.42 22.02 9.09
C ALA A 265 10.41 23.55 8.81
N ASN A 266 11.38 24.07 8.05
CA ASN A 266 11.41 25.44 7.57
C ASN A 266 10.99 25.56 6.09
N ASP A 267 10.98 24.46 5.31
CA ASP A 267 10.64 24.46 3.87
C ASP A 267 9.28 23.82 3.56
N ILE A 268 8.80 22.91 4.43
CA ILE A 268 7.40 22.47 4.48
C ILE A 268 6.87 22.91 5.84
N ASP A 269 6.12 24.00 5.85
CA ASP A 269 5.50 24.50 7.09
C ASP A 269 4.34 23.56 7.51
N GLU A 270 3.62 22.98 6.54
CA GLU A 270 2.48 22.06 6.78
C GLU A 270 2.42 20.90 5.76
N ILE A 271 1.97 19.71 6.18
CA ILE A 271 1.78 18.55 5.28
C ILE A 271 0.88 18.88 4.06
N SER A 272 -0.03 19.84 4.20
CA SER A 272 -0.89 20.33 3.11
C SER A 272 -0.12 20.92 1.92
N ASP A 273 1.14 21.34 2.10
CA ASP A 273 1.95 21.88 0.99
C ASP A 273 2.53 20.78 0.09
N ILE A 274 2.46 19.52 0.52
CA ILE A 274 2.97 18.37 -0.23
C ILE A 274 1.97 18.03 -1.35
N PRO A 275 2.42 17.99 -2.62
CA PRO A 275 1.58 17.63 -3.75
C PRO A 275 0.85 16.31 -3.52
N THR A 276 -0.43 16.28 -3.88
CA THR A 276 -1.30 15.11 -3.83
C THR A 276 -1.51 14.57 -5.23
N PHE A 277 -1.52 13.25 -5.37
CA PHE A 277 -1.84 12.55 -6.61
C PHE A 277 -3.06 11.65 -6.43
N ASP A 278 -3.87 11.54 -7.48
CA ASP A 278 -5.06 10.69 -7.51
C ASP A 278 -4.65 9.21 -7.55
N TYR A 279 -4.92 8.48 -6.46
CA TYR A 279 -4.66 7.05 -6.36
C TYR A 279 -5.38 6.22 -7.43
N ASP A 280 -6.58 6.65 -7.84
CA ASP A 280 -7.40 5.95 -8.83
C ASP A 280 -7.06 6.34 -10.27
N ALA A 281 -6.07 7.22 -10.46
CA ALA A 281 -5.58 7.56 -11.78
C ALA A 281 -5.22 6.26 -12.53
N ASP A 282 -5.80 6.09 -13.71
CA ASP A 282 -5.57 4.90 -14.51
C ASP A 282 -4.07 4.66 -14.68
N LYS A 283 -3.61 3.43 -14.47
CA LYS A 283 -2.19 3.05 -14.49
C LYS A 283 -1.52 3.33 -15.84
N GLY A 284 -2.31 3.57 -16.90
CA GLY A 284 -1.82 4.03 -18.21
C GLY A 284 -1.56 5.54 -18.32
N THR A 285 -1.90 6.33 -17.30
CA THR A 285 -1.81 7.80 -17.31
C THR A 285 -0.54 8.30 -16.61
N TYR A 286 -0.11 9.52 -16.93
CA TYR A 286 1.06 10.14 -16.33
C TYR A 286 1.03 10.13 -14.79
N GLU A 287 -0.14 10.43 -14.21
CA GLU A 287 -0.36 10.42 -12.76
C GLU A 287 -0.36 9.01 -12.17
N GLY A 288 -1.03 8.05 -12.83
CA GLY A 288 -1.01 6.65 -12.41
C GLY A 288 0.40 6.04 -12.39
N TYR A 289 1.29 6.50 -13.26
CA TYR A 289 2.73 6.14 -13.23
C TYR A 289 3.44 6.73 -12.00
N ILE A 290 3.19 8.00 -11.66
CA ILE A 290 3.74 8.65 -10.46
C ILE A 290 3.28 7.90 -9.20
N VAL A 291 1.98 7.68 -9.04
CA VAL A 291 1.41 6.97 -7.89
C VAL A 291 1.99 5.57 -7.77
N SER A 292 2.00 4.79 -8.86
CA SER A 292 2.55 3.43 -8.85
C SER A 292 4.03 3.39 -8.45
N ALA A 293 4.80 4.40 -8.85
CA ALA A 293 6.21 4.52 -8.49
C ALA A 293 6.43 5.02 -7.05
N LEU A 294 5.58 5.91 -6.55
CA LEU A 294 5.56 6.34 -5.15
C LEU A 294 5.23 5.18 -4.22
N LEU A 295 4.26 4.33 -4.55
CA LEU A 295 3.94 3.12 -3.77
C LEU A 295 5.12 2.13 -3.78
N ALA A 296 5.73 1.90 -4.94
CA ALA A 296 6.94 1.07 -5.03
C ALA A 296 8.12 1.66 -4.23
N TYR A 297 8.22 2.99 -4.19
CA TYR A 297 9.14 3.70 -3.32
C TYR A 297 8.79 3.44 -1.84
N GLN A 298 7.53 3.63 -1.44
CA GLN A 298 6.98 3.38 -0.09
C GLN A 298 7.30 1.96 0.39
N ASP A 299 7.05 0.95 -0.42
CA ASP A 299 7.44 -0.44 -0.18
C ASP A 299 8.95 -0.56 0.05
N GLY A 300 9.74 -0.05 -0.88
CA GLY A 300 11.20 -0.13 -0.81
C GLY A 300 11.75 0.56 0.43
N ILE A 301 11.11 1.64 0.85
CA ILE A 301 11.56 2.41 1.99
C ILE A 301 11.16 1.81 3.34
N THR A 302 10.05 1.08 3.41
CA THR A 302 9.52 0.44 4.63
C THR A 302 9.97 -1.01 4.78
N GLU A 303 10.41 -1.65 3.69
CA GLU A 303 10.89 -3.02 3.66
C GLU A 303 12.22 -3.22 4.40
N ARG A 304 12.28 -4.32 5.14
CA ARG A 304 13.38 -4.69 6.04
C ARG A 304 14.45 -5.48 5.33
N SER A 305 14.04 -6.38 4.44
CA SER A 305 14.95 -7.17 3.63
C SER A 305 15.61 -6.27 2.60
N VAL A 306 16.94 -6.13 2.66
CA VAL A 306 17.71 -5.36 1.68
C VAL A 306 17.38 -5.81 0.25
N ARG A 307 17.16 -7.11 0.06
CA ARG A 307 16.79 -7.70 -1.23
C ARG A 307 15.40 -7.28 -1.69
N GLN A 308 14.39 -7.39 -0.83
CA GLN A 308 13.02 -7.02 -1.21
C GLN A 308 12.93 -5.51 -1.43
N SER A 309 13.57 -4.73 -0.56
CA SER A 309 13.66 -3.28 -0.70
C SER A 309 14.30 -2.86 -2.02
N PHE A 310 15.38 -3.55 -2.43
CA PHE A 310 15.95 -3.36 -3.77
C PHE A 310 14.94 -3.66 -4.89
N PHE A 311 14.18 -4.75 -4.79
CA PHE A 311 13.18 -5.10 -5.81
C PHE A 311 12.01 -4.10 -5.87
N SER A 312 11.57 -3.56 -4.74
CA SER A 312 10.55 -2.51 -4.71
C SER A 312 11.04 -1.23 -5.40
N PHE A 313 12.26 -0.77 -5.09
CA PHE A 313 12.84 0.36 -5.83
C PHE A 313 13.01 0.05 -7.32
N TRP A 314 13.47 -1.15 -7.64
CA TRP A 314 13.59 -1.62 -9.00
C TRP A 314 12.25 -1.55 -9.74
N ARG A 315 11.17 -1.96 -9.10
CA ARG A 315 9.81 -1.88 -9.65
C ARG A 315 9.41 -0.44 -9.98
N GLY A 316 9.76 0.52 -9.13
CA GLY A 316 9.53 1.95 -9.42
C GLY A 316 10.31 2.43 -10.64
N ILE A 317 11.57 2.01 -10.81
CA ILE A 317 12.38 2.32 -11.99
C ILE A 317 11.72 1.72 -13.25
N GLU A 318 11.26 0.47 -13.20
CA GLU A 318 10.56 -0.16 -14.33
C GLU A 318 9.31 0.63 -14.75
N ILE A 319 8.55 1.14 -13.78
CA ILE A 319 7.36 1.96 -14.03
C ILE A 319 7.77 3.26 -14.73
N LEU A 320 8.64 4.06 -14.14
CA LEU A 320 8.94 5.42 -14.64
C LEU A 320 9.94 5.48 -15.80
N SER A 321 10.64 4.39 -16.09
CA SER A 321 11.55 4.37 -17.24
C SER A 321 10.80 4.22 -18.57
N ASN A 322 9.47 4.05 -18.61
CA ASN A 322 8.66 4.01 -19.82
C ASN A 322 9.16 3.00 -20.89
N THR A 323 9.49 1.78 -20.48
CA THR A 323 9.79 0.69 -21.43
C THR A 323 8.51 -0.10 -21.69
N SER A 324 7.89 0.14 -22.85
CA SER A 324 6.68 -0.56 -23.30
C SER A 324 6.90 -2.03 -23.70
N ASP A 325 8.16 -2.48 -23.85
CA ASP A 325 8.50 -3.84 -24.24
C ASP A 325 9.37 -4.54 -23.18
N TYR A 326 8.72 -5.22 -22.23
CA TYR A 326 9.37 -6.02 -21.17
C TYR A 326 10.05 -7.30 -21.65
N SER A 327 10.18 -7.52 -22.96
CA SER A 327 10.56 -8.81 -23.54
C SER A 327 12.06 -8.95 -23.89
N ASN A 328 12.83 -7.86 -23.90
CA ASN A 328 14.24 -7.89 -24.33
C ASN A 328 15.20 -7.39 -23.23
N ALA A 329 16.31 -8.12 -23.03
CA ALA A 329 17.38 -7.74 -22.11
C ALA A 329 18.00 -6.36 -22.44
N SER A 330 17.94 -5.91 -23.70
CA SER A 330 18.44 -4.60 -24.13
C SER A 330 17.63 -3.41 -23.62
N ASP A 331 16.41 -3.63 -23.12
CA ASP A 331 15.59 -2.55 -22.58
C ASP A 331 15.91 -2.29 -21.11
N PHE A 332 16.61 -3.21 -20.44
CA PHE A 332 17.06 -3.06 -19.05
C PHE A 332 18.22 -2.08 -18.90
N ASP A 333 19.26 -2.18 -19.74
CA ASP A 333 20.39 -1.23 -19.73
C ASP A 333 19.86 0.20 -19.92
N LYS A 334 18.89 0.36 -20.83
CA LYS A 334 18.21 1.63 -21.06
C LYS A 334 17.41 2.13 -19.83
N MET A 335 16.89 1.26 -18.96
CA MET A 335 16.20 1.70 -17.74
C MET A 335 17.18 2.36 -16.77
N VAL A 336 18.36 1.75 -16.60
CA VAL A 336 19.42 2.28 -15.76
C VAL A 336 19.95 3.59 -16.34
N ASP A 337 20.22 3.62 -17.65
CA ASP A 337 20.66 4.84 -18.35
C ASP A 337 19.64 5.97 -18.23
N ARG A 338 18.33 5.67 -18.35
CA ARG A 338 17.26 6.67 -18.18
C ARG A 338 17.19 7.20 -16.76
N GLY A 339 17.37 6.33 -15.77
CA GLY A 339 17.46 6.73 -14.36
C GLY A 339 18.68 7.60 -14.08
N GLU A 340 19.85 7.25 -14.63
CA GLU A 340 21.06 8.07 -14.52
C GLU A 340 20.87 9.42 -15.21
N PHE A 341 20.30 9.44 -16.42
CA PHE A 341 19.97 10.68 -17.12
C PHE A 341 19.04 11.57 -16.28
N ALA A 342 17.93 11.04 -15.79
CA ALA A 342 16.97 11.78 -14.96
C ALA A 342 17.62 12.34 -13.69
N LEU A 343 18.48 11.56 -13.04
CA LEU A 343 19.27 12.03 -11.90
C LEU A 343 20.20 13.18 -12.31
N THR A 344 20.97 13.02 -13.39
CA THR A 344 21.91 14.08 -13.84
C THR A 344 21.21 15.36 -14.32
N TYR A 345 19.99 15.27 -14.85
CA TYR A 345 19.21 16.42 -15.31
C TYR A 345 18.99 17.46 -14.20
N HIS A 346 18.78 17.00 -12.97
CA HIS A 346 18.56 17.88 -11.80
C HIS A 346 19.85 18.33 -11.10
N HIS A 347 21.02 17.79 -11.49
CA HIS A 347 22.30 18.01 -10.79
C HIS A 347 23.35 18.78 -11.57
N ASP A 348 22.94 19.57 -12.57
CA ASP A 348 23.73 20.48 -13.42
C ASP A 348 25.18 20.73 -12.94
N GLY A 349 26.08 19.79 -13.27
CA GLY A 349 27.53 19.91 -13.05
C GLY A 349 28.09 19.57 -11.67
N ASP A 350 27.32 19.05 -10.71
CA ASP A 350 27.90 18.65 -9.42
C ASP A 350 28.60 17.28 -9.49
N ASN A 351 29.92 17.31 -9.71
CA ASN A 351 30.80 16.14 -9.64
C ASN A 351 30.84 15.47 -8.24
N SER A 352 30.13 16.02 -7.25
CA SER A 352 30.07 15.48 -5.87
C SER A 352 29.22 14.22 -5.71
N LEU A 353 28.44 13.82 -6.72
CA LEU A 353 27.77 12.50 -6.83
C LEU A 353 28.75 11.34 -7.14
N ARG A 354 30.02 11.56 -6.78
CA ARG A 354 31.09 10.66 -6.30
C ARG A 354 31.16 9.22 -6.88
N PRO A 355 32.36 8.75 -7.27
CA PRO A 355 32.62 7.43 -7.90
C PRO A 355 31.89 6.21 -7.30
N GLU A 356 31.53 6.24 -6.02
CA GLU A 356 30.77 5.22 -5.32
C GLU A 356 29.33 5.06 -5.84
N LEU A 357 28.67 6.14 -6.27
CA LEU A 357 27.36 6.08 -6.91
C LEU A 357 27.45 5.48 -8.31
N LYS A 358 28.42 5.94 -9.11
CA LYS A 358 28.71 5.34 -10.43
C LYS A 358 29.06 3.86 -10.32
N ARG A 359 29.77 3.48 -9.26
CA ARG A 359 30.06 2.08 -8.93
C ARG A 359 28.76 1.34 -8.58
N ALA A 360 27.93 1.88 -7.71
CA ALA A 360 26.67 1.25 -7.32
C ALA A 360 25.69 1.09 -8.49
N VAL A 361 25.57 2.08 -9.37
CA VAL A 361 24.75 2.03 -10.60
C VAL A 361 25.26 0.94 -11.53
N LYS A 362 26.57 0.87 -11.78
CA LYS A 362 27.18 -0.20 -12.59
C LYS A 362 27.00 -1.59 -11.98
N GLU A 363 27.12 -1.71 -10.65
CA GLU A 363 26.92 -2.97 -9.93
C GLU A 363 25.44 -3.42 -9.99
N ILE A 364 24.47 -2.49 -10.07
CA ILE A 364 23.04 -2.84 -10.22
C ILE A 364 22.78 -3.54 -11.56
N GLU A 365 23.43 -3.09 -12.63
CA GLU A 365 23.31 -3.71 -13.95
C GLU A 365 23.79 -5.16 -13.93
N GLU A 366 24.99 -5.37 -13.38
CA GLU A 366 25.60 -6.69 -13.23
C GLU A 366 24.75 -7.60 -12.34
N LYS A 367 24.18 -7.06 -11.25
CA LYS A 367 23.40 -7.86 -10.29
C LYS A 367 22.08 -8.35 -10.83
N ARG A 368 21.37 -7.63 -11.70
CA ARG A 368 20.16 -8.20 -12.30
C ARG A 368 20.47 -9.22 -13.37
N HIS A 369 21.55 -9.03 -14.15
CA HIS A 369 22.01 -10.07 -15.06
C HIS A 369 22.25 -11.38 -14.30
N GLU A 370 22.95 -11.29 -13.16
CA GLU A 370 23.09 -12.41 -12.23
C GLU A 370 21.72 -12.91 -11.70
N LEU A 371 20.79 -12.05 -11.29
CA LEU A 371 19.47 -12.49 -10.79
C LEU A 371 18.63 -13.22 -11.85
N VAL A 372 18.71 -12.82 -13.12
CA VAL A 372 17.98 -13.46 -14.23
C VAL A 372 18.55 -14.85 -14.55
N HIS A 373 19.86 -15.06 -14.35
CA HIS A 373 20.53 -16.32 -14.69
C HIS A 373 20.75 -17.25 -13.49
N ASP A 374 21.10 -16.71 -12.33
CA ASP A 374 21.46 -17.44 -11.10
C ASP A 374 20.38 -17.35 -10.00
N GLY A 375 19.35 -16.53 -10.20
CA GLY A 375 18.16 -16.48 -9.36
C GLY A 375 18.46 -16.12 -7.90
N LEU A 376 17.95 -16.93 -6.97
CA LEU A 376 18.03 -16.67 -5.53
C LEU A 376 19.47 -16.66 -4.97
N LYS A 377 20.46 -17.15 -5.73
CA LYS A 377 21.87 -17.23 -5.31
C LYS A 377 22.60 -15.89 -5.38
N THR A 378 22.09 -14.94 -6.15
CA THR A 378 22.70 -13.61 -6.27
C THR A 378 22.56 -12.83 -4.97
N GLU A 379 23.68 -12.35 -4.44
CA GLU A 379 23.71 -11.58 -3.20
C GLU A 379 23.42 -10.11 -3.47
N ILE A 380 22.42 -9.56 -2.77
CA ILE A 380 22.04 -8.15 -2.84
C ILE A 380 22.45 -7.46 -1.54
N HIS A 381 23.34 -6.48 -1.65
CA HIS A 381 23.86 -5.72 -0.52
C HIS A 381 23.24 -4.32 -0.45
N GLN A 382 23.54 -3.62 0.65
CA GLN A 382 23.04 -2.28 0.92
C GLN A 382 23.38 -1.27 -0.19
N GLY A 383 24.56 -1.39 -0.81
CA GLY A 383 24.99 -0.53 -1.91
C GLY A 383 24.04 -0.60 -3.11
N HIS A 384 23.67 -1.80 -3.55
CA HIS A 384 22.75 -1.99 -4.68
C HIS A 384 21.36 -1.41 -4.37
N ARG A 385 20.85 -1.67 -3.16
CA ARG A 385 19.57 -1.12 -2.68
C ARG A 385 19.57 0.42 -2.71
N ASN A 386 20.65 1.03 -2.20
CA ASN A 386 20.77 2.48 -2.18
C ASN A 386 20.91 3.07 -3.59
N GLY A 387 21.65 2.41 -4.49
CA GLY A 387 21.76 2.87 -5.88
C GLY A 387 20.42 2.81 -6.62
N ALA A 388 19.63 1.74 -6.42
CA ALA A 388 18.30 1.61 -7.03
C ALA A 388 17.35 2.71 -6.52
N LYS A 389 17.40 3.01 -5.21
CA LYS A 389 16.66 4.14 -4.65
C LYS A 389 17.03 5.46 -5.35
N LEU A 390 18.32 5.73 -5.55
CA LEU A 390 18.78 7.00 -6.14
C LEU A 390 18.36 7.17 -7.60
N LEU A 391 18.36 6.08 -8.38
CA LEU A 391 17.83 6.11 -9.75
C LEU A 391 16.33 6.40 -9.75
N LEU A 392 15.58 5.78 -8.82
CA LEU A 392 14.15 6.06 -8.65
C LEU A 392 13.89 7.51 -8.19
N ASP A 393 14.69 8.04 -7.26
CA ASP A 393 14.61 9.43 -6.81
C ASP A 393 14.72 10.39 -8.00
N GLY A 394 15.71 10.19 -8.87
CA GLY A 394 15.91 11.01 -10.07
C GLY A 394 14.74 10.95 -11.05
N LEU A 395 14.19 9.75 -11.28
CA LEU A 395 13.01 9.57 -12.15
C LEU A 395 11.76 10.24 -11.56
N LEU A 396 11.46 10.01 -10.28
CA LEU A 396 10.32 10.64 -9.60
C LEU A 396 10.42 12.16 -9.65
N LEU A 397 11.60 12.73 -9.36
CA LEU A 397 11.85 14.17 -9.47
C LEU A 397 11.55 14.72 -10.85
N LEU A 398 12.01 14.03 -11.91
CA LEU A 398 11.75 14.45 -13.28
C LEU A 398 10.26 14.37 -13.63
N TYR A 399 9.57 13.31 -13.22
CA TYR A 399 8.14 13.17 -13.46
C TYR A 399 7.33 14.26 -12.74
N ILE A 400 7.68 14.57 -11.49
CA ILE A 400 7.00 15.59 -10.71
C ILE A 400 7.28 17.00 -11.26
N ASP A 401 8.53 17.31 -11.64
CA ASP A 401 8.90 18.59 -12.27
C ASP A 401 8.12 18.88 -13.57
N LYS A 402 7.78 17.82 -14.32
CA LYS A 402 7.06 17.91 -15.59
C LYS A 402 5.56 17.60 -15.48
N TYR A 403 5.07 17.37 -14.26
CA TYR A 403 3.64 17.11 -14.03
C TYR A 403 2.79 18.29 -14.51
N GLY A 404 1.70 17.98 -15.22
CA GLY A 404 0.82 18.98 -15.84
C GLY A 404 1.41 19.71 -17.07
N GLN A 405 2.66 19.43 -17.44
CA GLN A 405 3.32 20.01 -18.62
C GLN A 405 3.46 19.00 -19.76
N TRP A 406 3.78 17.75 -19.44
CA TRP A 406 4.04 16.68 -20.40
C TRP A 406 3.01 15.56 -20.26
N ASP A 407 2.75 14.87 -21.36
CA ASP A 407 2.10 13.57 -21.33
C ASP A 407 3.14 12.42 -21.23
N ILE A 408 2.66 11.18 -21.21
CA ILE A 408 3.51 10.00 -21.05
C ILE A 408 4.44 9.78 -22.25
N ASP A 409 4.00 10.15 -23.46
CA ASP A 409 4.75 9.98 -24.70
C ASP A 409 5.89 11.00 -24.78
N ASP A 410 5.62 12.26 -24.39
CA ASP A 410 6.61 13.32 -24.26
C ASP A 410 7.72 12.91 -23.28
N MET A 411 7.34 12.38 -22.11
CA MET A 411 8.30 11.90 -21.11
C MET A 411 9.13 10.72 -21.61
N GLY A 412 8.49 9.73 -22.25
CA GLY A 412 9.19 8.59 -22.84
C GLY A 412 10.18 9.01 -23.93
N SER A 413 9.80 9.98 -24.76
CA SER A 413 10.66 10.58 -25.78
C SER A 413 11.85 11.31 -25.17
N PHE A 414 11.62 12.12 -24.14
CA PHE A 414 12.68 12.88 -23.46
C PHE A 414 13.72 11.97 -22.80
N LEU A 415 13.27 10.98 -22.04
CA LEU A 415 14.14 9.98 -21.42
C LEU A 415 14.98 9.24 -22.46
N LYS A 416 14.38 8.84 -23.58
CA LYS A 416 15.08 8.14 -24.67
C LYS A 416 16.15 9.02 -25.32
N HIS A 417 15.81 10.24 -25.70
CA HIS A 417 16.74 11.13 -26.38
C HIS A 417 17.82 11.70 -25.45
N GLY A 418 17.52 11.84 -24.15
CA GLY A 418 18.47 12.21 -23.12
C GLY A 418 19.65 11.23 -23.04
N VAL A 419 19.35 9.93 -23.01
CA VAL A 419 20.36 8.86 -23.04
C VAL A 419 21.19 8.92 -24.33
N GLU A 420 20.53 8.97 -25.50
CA GLU A 420 21.22 9.04 -26.81
C GLU A 420 22.16 10.27 -26.92
N TYR A 421 21.82 11.37 -26.26
CA TYR A 421 22.64 12.58 -26.23
C TYR A 421 23.84 12.44 -25.27
N GLN A 422 23.65 11.84 -24.10
CA GLN A 422 24.75 11.54 -23.16
C GLN A 422 25.78 10.59 -23.76
N GLU A 423 25.33 9.52 -24.42
CA GLU A 423 26.21 8.58 -25.14
C GLU A 423 27.08 9.29 -26.18
N LYS A 424 26.49 10.20 -26.97
CA LYS A 424 27.22 10.99 -27.98
C LYS A 424 28.24 11.93 -27.34
N ILE A 425 27.90 12.60 -26.24
CA ILE A 425 28.84 13.45 -25.51
C ILE A 425 30.02 12.62 -24.98
N GLN A 426 29.73 11.45 -24.40
CA GLN A 426 30.75 10.59 -23.82
C GLN A 426 31.68 10.02 -24.89
N PHE A 427 31.14 9.60 -26.04
CA PHE A 427 31.92 9.16 -27.20
C PHE A 427 32.88 10.25 -27.70
N VAL A 428 32.41 11.50 -27.82
CA VAL A 428 33.24 12.64 -28.24
C VAL A 428 34.33 12.95 -27.20
N LYS A 429 34.01 12.89 -25.90
CA LYS A 429 35.00 13.08 -24.82
C LYS A 429 36.10 12.02 -24.85
N THR A 430 35.76 10.74 -25.02
CA THR A 430 36.72 9.64 -25.11
C THR A 430 37.62 9.78 -26.34
N LEU A 431 37.04 10.10 -27.50
CA LEU A 431 37.80 10.39 -28.72
C LEU A 431 38.81 11.52 -28.48
N LEU A 432 38.39 12.61 -27.85
CA LEU A 432 39.25 13.75 -27.59
C LEU A 432 40.35 13.46 -26.56
N SER A 433 40.10 12.60 -25.56
CA SER A 433 41.14 12.17 -24.61
C SER A 433 42.17 11.23 -25.21
N ASP A 434 41.81 10.46 -26.24
CA ASP A 434 42.74 9.59 -26.96
C ASP A 434 43.68 10.37 -27.91
N PHE A 435 43.36 11.64 -28.20
CA PHE A 435 44.19 12.56 -29.00
C PHE A 435 45.06 13.51 -28.16
N SER A 436 44.96 13.49 -26.83
CA SER A 436 45.79 14.27 -25.89
C SER A 436 46.82 13.40 -25.20
#